data_AF-A0A6N8X1S7-F1
#
_entry.id   AF-A0A6N8X1S7-F1
#
_cell.length_a   1.000
_cell.length_b   1.000
_cell.length_c   1.000
_cell.angle_alpha   90.00
_cell.angle_beta   90.00
_cell.angle_gamma   90.00
#
_symmetry.space_group_name_H-M   'P 1'
#
loop_
_entity.id
_entity.type
_entity.pdbx_description
1 polymer ?
#
loop_
_entity_poly.entity_id
_entity_poly.type
_entity_poly.pdbx_seq_one_letter_code
_entity_poly.pdbx_strand_id
1 'polypeptide(L)'
;MWIDRQIEPLLLQRAATRPVVVLTGARQTGKTSLMRRLFPDHTFVTLDLPSEAEQAERDPDTFLARHPPPVILDEVQYAPGLFRHVKAAVDRERGRYGAFLLTGSQPFGLMKSVSDSLAGRAAVIELEPLSFAEAKGVHPDLTAEDFLVRGGFPELYENRDIEAEGFFRSYVATYLERDLRQLLQVTNLRDFERFVRAAALRSAQLLNQADLARDTGISGSTAGGWLSALSASHQVMLLEPWFANRTKGLVKRPKLYLRDAGLAAFLCGVHTIEGLRSSPLAGALWETFVCAEIRRAQSNRRGGWDFHFWADRTREADFLLHRAGTFHLGEAKWTEHPDARDAGALLRIARELPPGSVRSLSIFCRAPNAYPLDDDVRAIPLGQPEALADWT
;
A
#
# COMPACT_ATOMS: atom_id res chain seq x y z
N MET A 1 15.77 2.49 -17.39
CA MET A 1 15.37 3.91 -17.24
C MET A 1 14.99 4.11 -15.78
N TRP A 2 15.34 5.23 -15.13
CA TRP A 2 14.86 5.50 -13.77
C TRP A 2 13.43 6.05 -13.80
N ILE A 3 12.61 5.67 -12.82
CA ILE A 3 11.23 6.15 -12.66
C ILE A 3 11.18 7.00 -11.39
N ASP A 4 10.96 8.30 -11.55
CA ASP A 4 10.87 9.22 -10.42
C ASP A 4 9.65 8.88 -9.56
N ARG A 5 9.86 8.82 -8.23
CA ARG A 5 8.82 8.43 -7.28
C ARG A 5 8.18 9.66 -6.63
N GLN A 6 6.85 9.70 -6.60
CA GLN A 6 6.06 10.75 -5.96
C GLN A 6 6.31 10.85 -4.45
N ILE A 7 6.86 9.80 -3.83
CA ILE A 7 7.22 9.77 -2.40
C ILE A 7 8.56 10.46 -2.09
N GLU A 8 9.40 10.74 -3.10
CA GLU A 8 10.74 11.32 -2.92
C GLU A 8 10.75 12.61 -2.07
N PRO A 9 9.86 13.60 -2.30
CA PRO A 9 9.86 14.82 -1.50
C PRO A 9 9.59 14.56 -0.02
N LEU A 10 8.70 13.60 0.30
CA LEU A 10 8.43 13.21 1.68
C LEU A 10 9.66 12.57 2.32
N LEU A 11 10.35 11.67 1.61
CA LEU A 11 11.56 11.01 2.10
C LEU A 11 12.66 12.04 2.44
N LEU A 12 12.92 12.97 1.53
CA LEU A 12 13.89 14.04 1.73
C LEU A 12 13.51 14.94 2.91
N GLN A 13 12.23 15.32 3.02
CA GLN A 13 11.73 16.11 4.14
C GLN A 13 11.90 15.38 5.48
N ARG A 14 11.62 14.07 5.54
CA ARG A 14 11.78 13.28 6.77
C ARG A 14 13.23 13.09 7.14
N ALA A 15 14.12 12.86 6.18
CA ALA A 15 15.56 12.79 6.43
C ALA A 15 16.10 14.13 6.95
N ALA A 16 15.58 15.26 6.48
CA ALA A 16 15.98 16.58 6.95
C ALA A 16 15.45 16.93 8.37
N THR A 17 14.45 16.22 8.88
CA THR A 17 13.74 16.58 10.13
C THR A 17 13.80 15.51 11.21
N ARG A 18 14.27 14.29 10.89
CA ARG A 18 14.38 13.18 11.83
C ARG A 18 15.77 12.55 11.76
N PRO A 19 16.32 12.13 12.91
CA PRO A 19 17.61 11.44 12.94
C PRO A 19 17.55 10.06 12.28
N VAL A 20 16.40 9.40 12.34
CA VAL A 20 16.19 8.09 11.71
C VAL A 20 15.02 8.14 10.74
N VAL A 21 15.21 7.61 9.54
CA VAL A 21 14.13 7.35 8.58
C VAL A 21 14.10 5.85 8.31
N VAL A 22 12.91 5.25 8.35
CA VAL A 22 12.70 3.83 8.07
C VAL A 22 11.80 3.73 6.86
N LEU A 23 12.30 3.18 5.75
CA LEU A 23 11.55 2.90 4.54
C LEU A 23 11.13 1.43 4.50
N THR A 24 9.83 1.20 4.68
CA THR A 24 9.21 -0.13 4.61
C THR A 24 8.54 -0.33 3.26
N GLY A 25 8.03 -1.53 2.99
CA GLY A 25 7.28 -1.82 1.77
C GLY A 25 7.53 -3.24 1.28
N ALA A 26 6.63 -3.73 0.44
CA ALA A 26 6.74 -5.07 -0.13
C ALA A 26 8.08 -5.29 -0.86
N ARG A 27 8.50 -6.55 -1.04
CA ARG A 27 9.68 -6.87 -1.86
C ARG A 27 9.47 -6.37 -3.30
N GLN A 28 10.58 -6.02 -3.96
CA GLN A 28 10.61 -5.50 -5.33
C GLN A 28 9.89 -4.16 -5.58
N THR A 29 9.54 -3.39 -4.54
CA THR A 29 9.01 -2.02 -4.73
C THR A 29 10.07 -0.95 -5.01
N GLY A 30 11.36 -1.30 -4.95
CA GLY A 30 12.48 -0.40 -5.26
C GLY A 30 13.11 0.34 -4.07
N LYS A 31 12.89 -0.12 -2.83
CA LYS A 31 13.38 0.55 -1.58
C LYS A 31 14.88 0.87 -1.60
N THR A 32 15.71 -0.15 -1.82
CA THR A 32 17.18 -0.03 -1.82
C THR A 32 17.65 0.92 -2.91
N SER A 33 17.12 0.77 -4.13
CA SER A 33 17.45 1.62 -5.27
C SER A 33 17.07 3.08 -5.02
N LEU A 34 15.89 3.32 -4.44
CA LEU A 34 15.40 4.66 -4.11
C LEU A 34 16.26 5.34 -3.05
N MET A 35 16.59 4.65 -1.96
CA MET A 35 17.45 5.18 -0.90
C MET A 35 18.84 5.54 -1.42
N ARG A 36 19.48 4.64 -2.18
CA ARG A 36 20.82 4.88 -2.73
C ARG A 36 20.85 6.04 -3.72
N ARG A 37 19.77 6.26 -4.47
CA ARG A 37 19.67 7.38 -5.41
C ARG A 37 19.48 8.72 -4.70
N LEU A 38 18.59 8.78 -3.71
CA LEU A 38 18.30 10.03 -3.00
C LEU A 38 19.42 10.46 -2.05
N PHE A 39 20.20 9.50 -1.57
CA PHE A 39 21.23 9.72 -0.54
C PHE A 39 22.58 9.12 -0.98
N PRO A 40 23.18 9.62 -2.07
CA PRO A 40 24.41 9.05 -2.64
C PRO A 40 25.64 9.21 -1.73
N ASP A 41 25.62 10.20 -0.83
CA ASP A 41 26.71 10.48 0.10
C ASP A 41 26.67 9.62 1.39
N HIS A 42 25.60 8.83 1.58
CA HIS A 42 25.48 7.92 2.72
C HIS A 42 26.23 6.62 2.45
N THR A 43 26.98 6.15 3.43
CA THR A 43 27.58 4.81 3.37
C THR A 43 26.48 3.77 3.25
N PHE A 44 26.59 2.83 2.31
CA PHE A 44 25.60 1.77 2.12
C PHE A 44 26.09 0.44 2.69
N VAL A 45 25.29 -0.17 3.56
CA VAL A 45 25.54 -1.50 4.13
C VAL A 45 24.26 -2.32 4.02
N THR A 46 24.39 -3.57 3.55
CA THR A 46 23.25 -4.49 3.47
C THR A 46 23.38 -5.61 4.49
N LEU A 47 22.31 -5.80 5.27
CA LEU A 47 22.18 -6.91 6.22
C LEU A 47 21.56 -8.14 5.56
N ASP A 48 21.36 -8.14 4.24
CA ASP A 48 21.10 -9.38 3.50
C ASP A 48 22.38 -10.24 3.39
N LEU A 49 23.56 -9.63 3.60
CA LEU A 49 24.82 -10.35 3.79
C LEU A 49 24.87 -10.97 5.20
N PRO A 50 24.92 -12.30 5.35
CA PRO A 50 24.83 -12.95 6.65
C PRO A 50 25.91 -12.50 7.66
N SER A 51 27.12 -12.21 7.18
CA SER A 51 28.21 -11.73 8.03
C SER A 51 27.96 -10.34 8.60
N GLU A 52 27.37 -9.44 7.80
CA GLU A 52 27.02 -8.09 8.25
C GLU A 52 25.86 -8.15 9.25
N ALA A 53 24.83 -8.95 8.96
CA ALA A 53 23.71 -9.18 9.88
C ALA A 53 24.16 -9.79 11.21
N GLU A 54 25.00 -10.83 11.16
CA GLU A 54 25.52 -11.49 12.36
C GLU A 54 26.33 -10.53 13.23
N GLN A 55 27.19 -9.70 12.62
CA GLN A 55 27.94 -8.70 13.36
C GLN A 55 27.02 -7.62 13.95
N ALA A 56 26.09 -7.09 13.15
CA ALA A 56 25.14 -6.08 13.59
C ALA A 56 24.24 -6.56 14.75
N GLU A 57 23.98 -7.87 14.83
CA GLU A 57 23.17 -8.48 15.90
C GLU A 57 24.01 -8.82 17.14
N ARG A 58 25.22 -9.37 16.96
CA ARG A 58 26.06 -9.85 18.09
C ARG A 58 26.97 -8.79 18.69
N ASP A 59 27.48 -7.86 17.89
CA ASP A 59 28.35 -6.78 18.32
C ASP A 59 27.97 -5.45 17.61
N PRO A 60 26.81 -4.87 17.98
CA PRO A 60 26.26 -3.69 17.30
C PRO A 60 27.14 -2.45 17.45
N ASP A 61 27.86 -2.31 18.58
CA ASP A 61 28.71 -1.12 18.83
C ASP A 61 29.93 -1.10 17.90
N THR A 62 30.60 -2.24 17.72
CA THR A 62 31.69 -2.36 16.73
C THR A 62 31.17 -2.17 15.31
N PHE A 63 29.99 -2.73 14.99
CA PHE A 63 29.35 -2.54 13.68
C PHE A 63 29.11 -1.05 13.37
N LEU A 64 28.53 -0.31 14.32
CA LEU A 64 28.25 1.12 14.16
C LEU A 64 29.53 1.98 14.16
N ALA A 65 30.59 1.55 14.85
CA ALA A 65 31.89 2.22 14.80
C ALA A 65 32.55 2.05 13.42
N ARG A 66 32.40 0.88 12.79
CA ARG A 66 32.89 0.62 11.43
C ARG A 66 32.07 1.35 10.37
N HIS A 67 30.77 1.48 10.59
CA HIS A 67 29.82 2.11 9.68
C HIS A 67 29.15 3.34 10.32
N PRO A 68 29.91 4.43 10.57
CA PRO A 68 29.39 5.60 11.25
C PRO A 68 28.37 6.35 10.38
N PRO A 69 27.41 7.07 10.99
CA PRO A 69 26.48 7.93 10.25
C PRO A 69 27.24 9.04 9.46
N PRO A 70 26.71 9.51 8.31
CA PRO A 70 25.42 9.14 7.73
C PRO A 70 25.48 7.79 6.99
N VAL A 71 24.54 6.89 7.28
CA VAL A 71 24.56 5.51 6.78
C VAL A 71 23.16 5.03 6.36
N ILE A 72 23.11 4.28 5.27
CA ILE A 72 21.97 3.46 4.84
C ILE A 72 22.23 2.03 5.30
N LEU A 73 21.33 1.51 6.14
CA LEU A 73 21.31 0.12 6.58
C LEU A 73 20.14 -0.57 5.91
N ASP A 74 20.43 -1.51 5.01
CA ASP A 74 19.45 -2.18 4.17
C ASP A 74 19.04 -3.53 4.78
N GLU A 75 17.74 -3.87 4.69
CA GLU A 75 17.13 -5.10 5.22
C GLU A 75 17.36 -5.33 6.74
N VAL A 76 17.14 -4.27 7.53
CA VAL A 76 17.46 -4.28 8.97
C VAL A 76 16.63 -5.24 9.82
N GLN A 77 15.59 -5.87 9.27
CA GLN A 77 14.87 -6.94 9.95
C GLN A 77 15.75 -8.16 10.26
N TYR A 78 16.90 -8.31 9.59
CA TYR A 78 17.86 -9.39 9.87
C TYR A 78 18.71 -9.15 11.12
N ALA A 79 18.75 -7.92 11.67
CA ALA A 79 19.46 -7.59 12.90
C ALA A 79 18.60 -6.70 13.84
N PRO A 80 17.51 -7.24 14.43
CA PRO A 80 16.60 -6.48 15.28
C PRO A 80 17.25 -5.92 16.57
N GLY A 81 18.34 -6.52 17.07
CA GLY A 81 19.09 -6.03 18.23
C GLY A 81 19.74 -4.66 18.00
N LEU A 82 20.06 -4.33 16.74
CA LEU A 82 20.73 -3.09 16.34
C LEU A 82 19.94 -1.83 16.70
N PHE A 83 18.60 -1.90 16.75
CA PHE A 83 17.71 -0.76 17.00
C PHE A 83 18.01 -0.04 18.32
N ARG A 84 18.36 -0.78 19.38
CA ARG A 84 18.69 -0.20 20.69
C ARG A 84 19.99 0.60 20.66
N HIS A 85 20.94 0.17 19.85
CA HIS A 85 22.24 0.83 19.69
C HIS A 85 22.14 2.04 18.77
N VAL A 86 21.34 1.97 17.71
CA VAL A 86 20.99 3.15 16.88
C VAL A 86 20.34 4.23 17.74
N LYS A 87 19.40 3.86 18.62
CA LYS A 87 18.81 4.81 19.59
C LYS A 87 19.87 5.48 20.45
N ALA A 88 20.78 4.70 21.04
CA ALA A 88 21.85 5.22 21.89
C ALA A 88 22.79 6.16 21.12
N ALA A 89 23.13 5.83 19.87
CA ALA A 89 23.94 6.69 18.99
C ALA A 89 23.23 8.02 18.71
N VAL A 90 21.94 7.98 18.34
CA VAL A 90 21.12 9.18 18.09
C VAL A 90 20.95 10.05 19.35
N ASP A 91 20.81 9.43 20.53
CA ASP A 91 20.66 10.15 21.79
C ASP A 91 21.96 10.88 22.21
N ARG A 92 23.13 10.41 21.77
CA ARG A 92 24.44 11.06 22.00
C ARG A 92 24.65 12.29 21.11
N GLU A 93 24.28 12.20 19.84
CA GLU A 93 24.42 13.29 18.85
C GLU A 93 23.08 13.94 18.51
N ARG A 94 22.44 14.56 19.51
CA ARG A 94 21.16 15.23 19.30
C ARG A 94 21.30 16.37 18.29
N GLY A 95 20.44 16.38 17.27
CA GLY A 95 20.41 17.40 16.22
C GLY A 95 20.97 16.96 14.87
N ARG A 96 21.58 15.77 14.78
CA ARG A 96 22.00 15.20 13.51
C ARG A 96 20.84 14.48 12.82
N TYR A 97 20.22 15.15 11.84
CA TYR A 97 19.14 14.59 11.04
C TYR A 97 19.68 13.74 9.88
N GLY A 98 18.89 12.74 9.45
CA GLY A 98 19.26 11.84 8.36
C GLY A 98 20.48 10.96 8.67
N ALA A 99 20.80 10.78 9.95
CA ALA A 99 21.97 10.01 10.39
C ALA A 99 21.86 8.53 10.02
N PHE A 100 20.66 7.96 10.21
CA PHE A 100 20.39 6.55 9.91
C PHE A 100 19.19 6.43 8.98
N LEU A 101 19.42 5.85 7.81
CA LEU A 101 18.38 5.51 6.85
C LEU A 101 18.25 4.00 6.81
N LEU A 102 17.11 3.47 7.24
CA LEU A 102 16.89 2.04 7.39
C LEU A 102 15.91 1.56 6.33
N THR A 103 16.13 0.39 5.74
CA THR A 103 15.11 -0.26 4.89
C THR A 103 14.70 -1.60 5.49
N GLY A 104 13.50 -2.06 5.16
CA GLY A 104 13.11 -3.44 5.43
C GLY A 104 11.86 -3.88 4.69
N SER A 105 11.87 -5.11 4.19
CA SER A 105 10.71 -5.70 3.51
C SER A 105 9.70 -6.38 4.44
N GLN A 106 10.02 -6.52 5.74
CA GLN A 106 9.19 -7.20 6.74
C GLN A 106 8.71 -6.23 7.84
N PRO A 107 7.58 -5.54 7.63
CA PRO A 107 7.11 -4.47 8.51
C PRO A 107 6.79 -4.92 9.94
N PHE A 108 6.32 -6.15 10.15
CA PHE A 108 5.85 -6.57 11.47
C PHE A 108 6.95 -6.61 12.55
N GLY A 109 8.03 -7.37 12.29
CA GLY A 109 9.18 -7.41 13.19
C GLY A 109 9.85 -6.04 13.30
N LEU A 110 9.94 -5.35 12.18
CA LEU A 110 10.52 -4.02 12.08
C LEU A 110 9.78 -2.99 12.94
N MET A 111 8.44 -2.93 12.85
CA MET A 111 7.62 -1.94 13.56
C MET A 111 7.60 -2.18 15.06
N LYS A 112 7.70 -3.43 15.51
CA LYS A 112 7.89 -3.74 16.94
C LYS A 112 9.19 -3.15 17.45
N SER A 113 10.31 -3.43 16.77
CA SER A 113 11.63 -2.91 17.15
C SER A 113 11.71 -1.38 17.09
N VAL A 114 11.08 -0.76 16.09
CA VAL A 114 10.97 0.70 15.96
C VAL A 114 10.14 1.29 17.10
N SER A 115 9.00 0.69 17.45
CA SER A 115 8.14 1.17 18.54
C SER A 115 8.84 1.06 19.90
N ASP A 116 9.53 -0.05 20.15
CA ASP A 116 10.21 -0.30 21.42
C ASP A 116 11.44 0.60 21.63
N SER A 117 12.18 0.91 20.55
CA SER A 117 13.50 1.54 20.65
C SER A 117 13.61 2.92 20.03
N LEU A 118 12.85 3.24 18.99
CA LEU A 118 13.00 4.47 18.18
C LEU A 118 11.76 5.38 18.20
N ALA A 119 10.80 5.14 19.10
CA ALA A 119 9.64 6.01 19.29
C ALA A 119 10.06 7.48 19.48
N GLY A 120 9.41 8.36 18.72
CA GLY A 120 9.69 9.81 18.69
C GLY A 120 10.96 10.22 17.94
N ARG A 121 11.82 9.27 17.52
CA ARG A 121 13.10 9.53 16.83
C ARG A 121 13.08 9.12 15.36
N ALA A 122 12.30 8.09 15.02
CA ALA A 122 12.14 7.63 13.65
C ALA A 122 10.95 8.31 12.94
N ALA A 123 11.10 8.57 11.65
CA ALA A 123 9.98 8.62 10.71
C ALA A 123 9.88 7.28 9.99
N VAL A 124 8.71 6.66 10.02
CA VAL A 124 8.43 5.46 9.23
C VAL A 124 7.65 5.87 8.00
N ILE A 125 8.10 5.43 6.84
CA ILE A 125 7.50 5.72 5.54
C ILE A 125 7.34 4.38 4.81
N GLU A 126 6.18 4.17 4.21
CA GLU A 126 5.88 2.97 3.45
C GLU A 126 6.04 3.25 1.95
N LEU A 127 6.89 2.48 1.27
CA LEU A 127 7.05 2.50 -0.18
C LEU A 127 6.16 1.45 -0.83
N GLU A 128 5.22 1.95 -1.62
CA GLU A 128 4.30 1.15 -2.41
C GLU A 128 4.89 0.77 -3.78
N PRO A 129 4.24 -0.13 -4.55
CA PRO A 129 4.43 -0.19 -5.99
C PRO A 129 4.15 1.16 -6.65
N LEU A 130 4.54 1.31 -7.92
CA LEU A 130 4.32 2.51 -8.70
C LEU A 130 2.85 2.94 -8.67
N SER A 131 2.59 4.24 -8.71
CA SER A 131 1.28 4.75 -9.10
C SER A 131 1.11 4.67 -10.62
N PHE A 132 -0.14 4.74 -11.08
CA PHE A 132 -0.38 4.81 -12.52
C PHE A 132 0.25 6.06 -13.14
N ALA A 133 0.20 7.18 -12.42
CA ALA A 133 0.86 8.42 -12.84
C ALA A 133 2.40 8.26 -12.96
N GLU A 134 3.05 7.57 -12.01
CA GLU A 134 4.50 7.29 -12.08
C GLU A 134 4.85 6.42 -13.30
N ALA A 135 4.10 5.33 -13.54
CA ALA A 135 4.32 4.46 -14.68
C ALA A 135 4.03 5.17 -16.03
N LYS A 136 2.99 6.00 -16.08
CA LYS A 136 2.64 6.78 -17.26
C LYS A 136 3.66 7.89 -17.56
N GLY A 137 4.34 8.41 -16.54
CA GLY A 137 5.42 9.38 -16.70
C GLY A 137 6.58 8.87 -17.56
N VAL A 138 6.83 7.55 -17.56
CA VAL A 138 7.82 6.90 -18.43
C VAL A 138 7.21 6.20 -19.64
N HIS A 139 5.93 5.83 -19.59
CA HIS A 139 5.19 5.21 -20.70
C HIS A 139 3.88 6.00 -20.97
N PRO A 140 3.94 7.09 -21.77
CA PRO A 140 2.79 7.99 -21.96
C PRO A 140 1.52 7.33 -22.53
N ASP A 141 1.71 6.31 -23.37
CA ASP A 141 0.62 5.56 -24.02
C ASP A 141 -0.04 4.51 -23.10
N LEU A 142 0.47 4.33 -21.88
CA LEU A 142 -0.06 3.35 -20.94
C LEU A 142 -1.49 3.73 -20.54
N THR A 143 -2.44 2.81 -20.76
CA THR A 143 -3.82 2.99 -20.34
C THR A 143 -4.04 2.53 -18.90
N ALA A 144 -5.14 2.97 -18.30
CA ALA A 144 -5.55 2.53 -16.97
C ALA A 144 -5.80 1.00 -16.91
N GLU A 145 -6.28 0.41 -18.00
CA GLU A 145 -6.53 -1.04 -18.10
C GLU A 145 -5.21 -1.81 -18.22
N ASP A 146 -4.24 -1.31 -19.00
CA ASP A 146 -2.90 -1.87 -19.07
C ASP A 146 -2.27 -1.93 -17.68
N PHE A 147 -2.29 -0.80 -16.96
CA PHE A 147 -1.71 -0.70 -15.63
C PHE A 147 -2.45 -1.60 -14.62
N LEU A 148 -3.79 -1.68 -14.68
CA LEU A 148 -4.58 -2.54 -13.80
C LEU A 148 -4.20 -4.01 -13.96
N VAL A 149 -4.07 -4.51 -15.19
CA VAL A 149 -3.70 -5.91 -15.44
C VAL A 149 -2.22 -6.16 -15.15
N ARG A 150 -1.35 -5.21 -15.49
CA ARG A 150 0.10 -5.35 -15.33
C ARG A 150 0.56 -5.18 -13.88
N GLY A 151 -0.10 -4.34 -13.09
CA GLY A 151 0.28 -3.99 -11.72
C GLY A 151 1.38 -2.94 -11.65
N GLY A 152 1.74 -2.51 -10.44
CA GLY A 152 2.63 -1.37 -10.21
C GLY A 152 4.10 -1.71 -9.95
N PHE A 153 4.55 -2.96 -10.07
CA PHE A 153 5.93 -3.30 -9.72
C PHE A 153 6.93 -2.64 -10.69
N PRO A 154 7.94 -1.86 -10.21
CA PRO A 154 8.84 -1.10 -11.07
C PRO A 154 9.53 -1.92 -12.17
N GLU A 155 9.95 -3.14 -11.85
CA GLU A 155 10.64 -4.04 -12.78
C GLU A 155 9.82 -4.31 -14.06
N LEU A 156 8.48 -4.33 -13.96
CA LEU A 156 7.57 -4.52 -15.09
C LEU A 156 7.57 -3.33 -16.08
N TYR A 157 8.05 -2.16 -15.66
CA TYR A 157 8.11 -0.94 -16.47
C TYR A 157 9.53 -0.58 -16.88
N GLU A 158 10.52 -1.03 -16.10
CA GLU A 158 11.93 -0.96 -16.48
C GLU A 158 12.27 -1.94 -17.60
N ASN A 159 11.74 -3.16 -17.54
CA ASN A 159 11.85 -4.17 -18.59
C ASN A 159 10.45 -4.62 -19.04
N ARG A 160 10.00 -4.07 -20.19
CA ARG A 160 8.66 -4.34 -20.72
C ARG A 160 8.47 -5.74 -21.30
N ASP A 161 9.56 -6.43 -21.61
CA ASP A 161 9.52 -7.81 -22.13
C ASP A 161 9.15 -8.81 -21.03
N ILE A 162 9.20 -8.40 -19.76
CA ILE A 162 8.69 -9.20 -18.65
C ILE A 162 7.17 -9.29 -18.75
N GLU A 163 6.67 -10.50 -18.91
CA GLU A 163 5.25 -10.82 -18.83
C GLU A 163 4.76 -10.73 -17.39
N ALA A 164 3.69 -9.96 -17.15
CA ALA A 164 3.14 -9.77 -15.81
C ALA A 164 2.72 -11.10 -15.16
N GLU A 165 2.13 -12.02 -15.92
CA GLU A 165 1.76 -13.35 -15.42
C GLU A 165 2.98 -14.14 -14.93
N GLY A 166 4.05 -14.17 -15.72
CA GLY A 166 5.30 -14.83 -15.36
C GLY A 166 5.94 -14.20 -14.12
N PHE A 167 5.94 -12.87 -14.05
CA PHE A 167 6.42 -12.13 -12.89
C PHE A 167 5.64 -12.48 -11.62
N PHE A 168 4.30 -12.39 -11.65
CA PHE A 168 3.47 -12.65 -10.46
C PHE A 168 3.49 -14.12 -10.04
N ARG A 169 3.57 -15.06 -11.00
CA ARG A 169 3.76 -16.48 -10.69
C ARG A 169 5.05 -16.71 -9.91
N SER A 170 6.15 -16.11 -10.35
CA SER A 170 7.42 -16.15 -9.62
C SER A 170 7.31 -15.44 -8.28
N TYR A 171 6.70 -14.25 -8.24
CA TYR A 171 6.55 -13.45 -7.02
C TYR A 171 5.83 -14.20 -5.89
N VAL A 172 4.71 -14.85 -6.22
CA VAL A 172 3.94 -15.65 -5.26
C VAL A 172 4.76 -16.85 -4.77
N ALA A 173 5.39 -17.59 -5.70
CA ALA A 173 6.15 -18.80 -5.37
C ALA A 173 7.42 -18.51 -4.53
N THR A 174 8.14 -17.43 -4.82
CA THR A 174 9.46 -17.19 -4.21
C THR A 174 9.43 -16.26 -3.01
N TYR A 175 8.62 -15.20 -3.07
CA TYR A 175 8.64 -14.15 -2.05
C TYR A 175 7.51 -14.31 -1.06
N LEU A 176 6.28 -14.43 -1.56
CA LEU A 176 5.12 -14.47 -0.70
C LEU A 176 5.15 -15.72 0.20
N GLU A 177 5.44 -16.88 -0.37
CA GLU A 177 5.56 -18.11 0.40
C GLU A 177 6.71 -18.07 1.42
N ARG A 178 7.89 -17.55 1.03
CA ARG A 178 9.07 -17.54 1.90
C ARG A 178 8.87 -16.63 3.11
N ASP A 179 8.49 -15.37 2.89
CA ASP A 179 8.31 -14.41 3.98
C ASP A 179 7.19 -14.85 4.93
N LEU A 180 6.13 -15.48 4.40
CA LEU A 180 5.01 -15.93 5.22
C LEU A 180 5.29 -17.23 5.96
N ARG A 181 6.10 -18.15 5.41
CA ARG A 181 6.60 -19.30 6.18
C ARG A 181 7.37 -18.85 7.43
N GLN A 182 8.20 -17.82 7.30
CA GLN A 182 8.95 -17.25 8.42
C GLN A 182 8.03 -16.61 9.47
N LEU A 183 6.95 -15.97 9.04
CA LEU A 183 6.01 -15.27 9.95
C LEU A 183 5.02 -16.20 10.67
N LEU A 184 4.59 -17.29 10.03
CA LEU A 184 3.41 -18.05 10.48
C LEU A 184 3.63 -19.55 10.67
N GLN A 185 4.84 -20.06 10.45
CA GLN A 185 5.10 -21.52 10.41
C GLN A 185 4.06 -22.24 9.53
N VAL A 186 3.73 -21.66 8.37
CA VAL A 186 2.74 -22.23 7.43
C VAL A 186 3.16 -23.66 7.09
N THR A 187 2.38 -24.64 7.57
CA THR A 187 2.67 -26.06 7.37
C THR A 187 2.22 -26.57 6.01
N ASN A 188 1.15 -25.97 5.44
CA ASN A 188 0.64 -26.33 4.12
C ASN A 188 0.55 -25.13 3.17
N LEU A 189 1.45 -25.09 2.19
CA LEU A 189 1.53 -24.03 1.18
C LEU A 189 0.36 -24.03 0.23
N ARG A 190 -0.18 -25.21 -0.10
CA ARG A 190 -1.29 -25.35 -1.03
C ARG A 190 -2.55 -24.67 -0.48
N ASP A 191 -2.81 -24.86 0.81
CA ASP A 191 -3.95 -24.21 1.47
C ASP A 191 -3.73 -22.70 1.57
N PHE A 192 -2.48 -22.27 1.75
CA PHE A 192 -2.12 -20.87 1.76
C PHE A 192 -2.30 -20.20 0.38
N GLU A 193 -1.83 -20.82 -0.70
CA GLU A 193 -2.08 -20.33 -2.07
C GLU A 193 -3.59 -20.20 -2.36
N ARG A 194 -4.37 -21.22 -1.98
CA ARG A 194 -5.84 -21.18 -2.09
C ARG A 194 -6.43 -20.03 -1.30
N PHE A 195 -5.91 -19.77 -0.10
CA PHE A 195 -6.33 -18.65 0.74
C PHE A 195 -6.03 -17.30 0.13
N VAL A 196 -4.83 -17.10 -0.42
CA VAL A 196 -4.47 -15.84 -1.10
C VAL A 196 -5.36 -15.60 -2.32
N ARG A 197 -5.63 -16.64 -3.13
CA ARG A 197 -6.59 -16.55 -4.24
C ARG A 197 -8.00 -16.24 -3.75
N ALA A 198 -8.46 -16.91 -2.69
CA ALA A 198 -9.77 -16.68 -2.10
C ALA A 198 -9.92 -15.25 -1.52
N ALA A 199 -8.83 -14.67 -1.01
CA ALA A 199 -8.76 -13.27 -0.59
C ALA A 199 -8.81 -12.31 -1.78
N ALA A 200 -8.08 -12.59 -2.86
CA ALA A 200 -8.11 -11.79 -4.10
C ALA A 200 -9.50 -11.74 -4.74
N LEU A 201 -10.18 -12.89 -4.81
CA LEU A 201 -11.56 -12.98 -5.31
C LEU A 201 -12.58 -12.18 -4.47
N ARG A 202 -12.18 -11.75 -3.27
CA ARG A 202 -12.97 -10.92 -2.33
C ARG A 202 -12.40 -9.51 -2.17
N SER A 203 -11.45 -9.11 -3.02
CA SER A 203 -11.00 -7.72 -3.06
C SER A 203 -12.21 -6.81 -3.35
N ALA A 204 -12.23 -5.63 -2.73
CA ALA A 204 -13.35 -4.68 -2.75
C ALA A 204 -14.66 -5.16 -2.08
N GLN A 205 -14.63 -6.24 -1.29
CA GLN A 205 -15.81 -6.76 -0.59
C GLN A 205 -15.67 -6.69 0.93
N LEU A 206 -16.80 -6.65 1.63
CA LEU A 206 -16.82 -6.77 3.10
C LEU A 206 -16.20 -8.10 3.53
N LEU A 207 -15.22 -8.02 4.42
CA LEU A 207 -14.46 -9.17 4.88
C LEU A 207 -15.35 -10.11 5.69
N ASN A 208 -15.48 -11.36 5.23
CA ASN A 208 -15.99 -12.47 6.02
C ASN A 208 -14.90 -13.53 6.22
N GLN A 209 -14.23 -13.46 7.36
CA GLN A 209 -13.16 -14.41 7.71
C GLN A 209 -13.66 -15.86 7.83
N ALA A 210 -14.90 -16.07 8.26
CA ALA A 210 -15.48 -17.40 8.38
C ALA A 210 -15.68 -18.06 7.01
N ASP A 211 -16.07 -17.27 6.00
CA ASP A 211 -16.22 -17.78 4.63
C ASP A 211 -14.86 -18.08 4.00
N LEU A 212 -13.86 -17.21 4.21
CA LEU A 212 -12.48 -17.49 3.78
C LEU A 212 -11.94 -18.79 4.38
N ALA A 213 -12.16 -19.01 5.68
CA ALA A 213 -11.73 -20.23 6.36
C ALA A 213 -12.44 -21.48 5.80
N ARG A 214 -13.76 -21.41 5.64
CA ARG A 214 -14.59 -22.51 5.12
C ARG A 214 -14.18 -22.92 3.71
N ASP A 215 -14.03 -21.95 2.80
CA ASP A 215 -13.76 -22.21 1.39
C ASP A 215 -12.34 -22.74 1.14
N THR A 216 -11.42 -22.48 2.07
CA THR A 216 -10.03 -22.91 1.98
C THR A 216 -9.75 -24.15 2.83
N GLY A 217 -10.73 -24.63 3.61
CA GLY A 217 -10.62 -25.83 4.44
C GLY A 217 -9.73 -25.66 5.69
N ILE A 218 -9.56 -24.43 6.17
CA ILE A 218 -8.71 -24.11 7.33
C ILE A 218 -9.55 -23.66 8.53
N SER A 219 -8.92 -23.60 9.71
CA SER A 219 -9.57 -23.07 10.91
C SER A 219 -9.72 -21.55 10.86
N GLY A 220 -10.71 -21.00 11.58
CA GLY A 220 -10.91 -19.55 11.65
C GLY A 220 -9.72 -18.79 12.25
N SER A 221 -9.02 -19.36 13.24
CA SER A 221 -7.80 -18.77 13.79
C SER A 221 -6.65 -18.77 12.79
N THR A 222 -6.51 -19.84 11.98
CA THR A 222 -5.55 -19.90 10.88
C THR A 222 -5.83 -18.80 9.85
N ALA A 223 -7.09 -18.65 9.42
CA ALA A 223 -7.50 -17.59 8.49
C ALA A 223 -7.19 -16.19 9.03
N GLY A 224 -7.47 -15.94 10.31
CA GLY A 224 -7.13 -14.68 10.97
C GLY A 224 -5.62 -14.41 11.00
N GLY A 225 -4.83 -15.42 11.35
CA GLY A 225 -3.36 -15.33 11.33
C GLY A 225 -2.78 -15.06 9.94
N TRP A 226 -3.28 -15.77 8.91
CA TRP A 226 -2.86 -15.59 7.53
C TRP A 226 -3.23 -14.21 6.98
N LEU A 227 -4.44 -13.74 7.25
CA LEU A 227 -4.84 -12.39 6.86
C LEU A 227 -4.00 -11.31 7.55
N SER A 228 -3.69 -11.51 8.84
CA SER A 228 -2.84 -10.60 9.61
C SER A 228 -1.43 -10.52 9.02
N ALA A 229 -0.88 -11.65 8.60
CA ALA A 229 0.44 -11.69 7.97
C ALA A 229 0.45 -11.08 6.57
N LEU A 230 -0.59 -11.28 5.75
CA LEU A 230 -0.74 -10.61 4.45
C LEU A 230 -0.85 -9.09 4.60
N SER A 231 -1.56 -8.61 5.62
CA SER A 231 -1.66 -7.18 5.93
C SER A 231 -0.30 -6.63 6.35
N ALA A 232 0.36 -7.36 7.25
CA ALA A 232 1.70 -7.03 7.74
C ALA A 232 2.78 -7.06 6.66
N SER A 233 2.65 -7.87 5.60
CA SER A 233 3.59 -7.91 4.48
C SER A 233 3.21 -6.98 3.31
N HIS A 234 2.28 -6.04 3.56
CA HIS A 234 1.78 -5.08 2.58
C HIS A 234 1.18 -5.71 1.32
N GLN A 235 0.58 -6.90 1.44
CA GLN A 235 -0.09 -7.58 0.33
C GLN A 235 -1.58 -7.23 0.29
N VAL A 236 -2.21 -7.10 1.46
CA VAL A 236 -3.60 -6.68 1.60
C VAL A 236 -3.74 -5.45 2.48
N MET A 237 -4.89 -4.79 2.37
CA MET A 237 -5.36 -3.73 3.24
C MET A 237 -6.78 -4.06 3.72
N LEU A 238 -7.07 -3.71 4.97
CA LEU A 238 -8.44 -3.64 5.48
C LEU A 238 -8.84 -2.16 5.54
N LEU A 239 -9.83 -1.76 4.73
CA LEU A 239 -10.38 -0.42 4.75
C LEU A 239 -11.51 -0.39 5.77
N GLU A 240 -11.32 0.35 6.84
CA GLU A 240 -12.30 0.45 7.92
C GLU A 240 -13.48 1.34 7.50
N PRO A 241 -14.69 1.05 7.97
CA PRO A 241 -15.82 1.93 7.72
C PRO A 241 -15.71 3.22 8.53
N TRP A 242 -16.27 4.31 8.03
CA TRP A 242 -16.36 5.58 8.75
C TRP A 242 -17.55 5.58 9.71
N PHE A 243 -17.34 6.18 10.89
CA PHE A 243 -18.39 6.37 11.89
C PHE A 243 -18.28 7.71 12.59
N ALA A 244 -19.42 8.38 12.75
CA ALA A 244 -19.53 9.56 13.62
C ALA A 244 -19.16 9.22 15.07
N ASN A 245 -19.55 8.03 15.55
CA ASN A 245 -19.13 7.48 16.84
C ASN A 245 -18.09 6.38 16.63
N ARG A 246 -16.82 6.68 16.90
CA ARG A 246 -15.67 5.79 16.69
C ARG A 246 -15.81 4.44 17.41
N THR A 247 -16.47 4.39 18.57
CA THR A 247 -16.66 3.15 19.34
C THR A 247 -17.66 2.20 18.67
N LYS A 248 -18.69 2.72 18.00
CA LYS A 248 -19.63 1.90 17.21
C LYS A 248 -18.98 1.36 15.93
N GLY A 249 -17.88 1.95 15.50
CA GLY A 249 -17.17 1.55 14.30
C GLY A 249 -16.39 0.26 14.40
N LEU A 250 -15.83 0.00 15.58
CA LEU A 250 -15.03 -1.18 15.90
C LEU A 250 -15.79 -2.52 15.76
N VAL A 251 -17.11 -2.49 15.55
CA VAL A 251 -17.98 -3.67 15.49
C VAL A 251 -18.35 -4.06 14.05
N LYS A 252 -18.20 -3.16 13.07
CA LYS A 252 -18.53 -3.46 11.67
C LYS A 252 -17.34 -4.04 10.92
N ARG A 253 -17.65 -4.84 9.88
CA ARG A 253 -16.65 -5.55 9.07
C ARG A 253 -15.94 -4.57 8.12
N PRO A 254 -14.60 -4.59 8.01
CA PRO A 254 -13.87 -3.80 7.03
C PRO A 254 -14.06 -4.36 5.62
N LYS A 255 -13.75 -3.55 4.60
CA LYS A 255 -13.55 -4.06 3.23
C LYS A 255 -12.12 -4.60 3.06
N LEU A 256 -11.97 -5.74 2.39
CA LEU A 256 -10.68 -6.32 2.04
C LEU A 256 -10.24 -5.79 0.68
N TYR A 257 -8.98 -5.35 0.57
CA TYR A 257 -8.36 -4.99 -0.71
C TYR A 257 -7.00 -5.65 -0.86
N LEU A 258 -6.69 -6.14 -2.04
CA LEU A 258 -5.30 -6.36 -2.44
C LEU A 258 -4.63 -5.00 -2.68
N ARG A 259 -3.36 -4.87 -2.31
CA ARG A 259 -2.65 -3.59 -2.41
C ARG A 259 -2.15 -3.26 -3.81
N ASP A 260 -1.99 -4.27 -4.66
CA ASP A 260 -1.64 -4.14 -6.08
C ASP A 260 -2.73 -4.75 -6.96
N ALA A 261 -3.22 -3.98 -7.93
CA ALA A 261 -4.31 -4.40 -8.82
C ALA A 261 -3.89 -5.49 -9.82
N GLY A 262 -2.63 -5.48 -10.27
CA GLY A 262 -2.11 -6.52 -11.18
C GLY A 262 -1.95 -7.85 -10.47
N LEU A 263 -1.44 -7.84 -9.23
CA LEU A 263 -1.42 -9.03 -8.39
C LEU A 263 -2.85 -9.55 -8.12
N ALA A 264 -3.80 -8.66 -7.83
CA ALA A 264 -5.20 -9.03 -7.65
C ALA A 264 -5.79 -9.67 -8.92
N ALA A 265 -5.58 -9.06 -10.08
CA ALA A 265 -6.02 -9.56 -11.39
C ALA A 265 -5.42 -10.93 -11.67
N PHE A 266 -4.10 -11.09 -11.51
CA PHE A 266 -3.40 -12.36 -11.66
C PHE A 266 -3.97 -13.46 -10.77
N LEU A 267 -4.18 -13.19 -9.48
CA LEU A 267 -4.74 -14.16 -8.53
C LEU A 267 -6.19 -14.53 -8.85
N CYS A 268 -6.93 -13.64 -9.50
CA CYS A 268 -8.28 -13.88 -10.02
C CYS A 268 -8.30 -14.60 -11.38
N GLY A 269 -7.14 -14.86 -12.00
CA GLY A 269 -7.04 -15.46 -13.34
C GLY A 269 -7.28 -14.49 -14.49
N VAL A 270 -7.19 -13.18 -14.25
CA VAL A 270 -7.30 -12.13 -15.26
C VAL A 270 -5.89 -11.70 -15.67
N HIS A 271 -5.46 -12.11 -16.86
CA HIS A 271 -4.09 -11.89 -17.34
C HIS A 271 -4.01 -10.97 -18.57
N THR A 272 -5.15 -10.63 -19.18
CA THR A 272 -5.22 -9.78 -20.37
C THR A 272 -6.31 -8.72 -20.22
N ILE A 273 -6.21 -7.66 -21.01
CA ILE A 273 -7.22 -6.58 -21.07
C ILE A 273 -8.57 -7.14 -21.52
N GLU A 274 -8.57 -8.04 -22.51
CA GLU A 274 -9.81 -8.67 -22.98
C GLU A 274 -10.45 -9.52 -21.88
N GLY A 275 -9.64 -10.30 -21.16
CA GLY A 275 -10.09 -11.04 -19.99
C GLY A 275 -10.63 -10.14 -18.88
N LEU A 276 -10.04 -8.96 -18.67
CA LEU A 276 -10.55 -7.97 -17.72
C LEU A 276 -11.92 -7.45 -18.16
N ARG A 277 -12.07 -7.04 -19.42
CA ARG A 277 -13.32 -6.48 -19.95
C ARG A 277 -14.49 -7.48 -19.92
N SER A 278 -14.22 -8.77 -20.09
CA SER A 278 -15.24 -9.82 -20.01
C SER A 278 -15.43 -10.39 -18.60
N SER A 279 -14.62 -9.99 -17.62
CA SER A 279 -14.64 -10.57 -16.28
C SER A 279 -15.83 -10.05 -15.46
N PRO A 280 -16.55 -10.91 -14.74
CA PRO A 280 -17.53 -10.46 -13.74
C PRO A 280 -16.88 -9.69 -12.57
N LEU A 281 -15.55 -9.78 -12.43
CA LEU A 281 -14.78 -9.11 -11.38
C LEU A 281 -14.24 -7.73 -11.82
N ALA A 282 -14.52 -7.28 -13.04
CA ALA A 282 -13.97 -6.02 -13.57
C ALA A 282 -14.23 -4.82 -12.66
N GLY A 283 -15.46 -4.71 -12.12
CA GLY A 283 -15.82 -3.66 -11.15
C GLY A 283 -15.00 -3.71 -9.87
N ALA A 284 -14.85 -4.90 -9.27
CA ALA A 284 -14.10 -5.09 -8.03
C ALA A 284 -12.59 -4.86 -8.22
N LEU A 285 -12.03 -5.28 -9.36
CA LEU A 285 -10.63 -5.02 -9.71
C LEU A 285 -10.40 -3.52 -9.97
N TRP A 286 -11.34 -2.84 -10.62
CA TRP A 286 -11.30 -1.39 -10.80
C TRP A 286 -11.35 -0.64 -9.47
N GLU A 287 -12.27 -1.00 -8.57
CA GLU A 287 -12.33 -0.43 -7.23
C GLU A 287 -11.04 -0.68 -6.45
N THR A 288 -10.45 -1.87 -6.58
CA THR A 288 -9.14 -2.19 -5.99
C THR A 288 -8.03 -1.28 -6.52
N PHE A 289 -8.03 -1.01 -7.82
CA PHE A 289 -7.07 -0.09 -8.43
C PHE A 289 -7.27 1.36 -7.95
N VAL A 290 -8.51 1.86 -7.94
CA VAL A 290 -8.84 3.20 -7.41
C VAL A 290 -8.43 3.34 -5.95
N CYS A 291 -8.73 2.33 -5.12
CA CYS A 291 -8.34 2.28 -3.72
C CYS A 291 -6.83 2.39 -3.54
N ALA A 292 -6.04 1.65 -4.34
CA ALA A 292 -4.59 1.72 -4.31
C ALA A 292 -4.05 3.11 -4.70
N GLU A 293 -4.64 3.77 -5.70
CA GLU A 293 -4.24 5.11 -6.12
C GLU A 293 -4.57 6.17 -5.04
N ILE A 294 -5.78 6.16 -4.46
CA ILE A 294 -6.16 7.07 -3.36
C ILE A 294 -5.25 6.87 -2.15
N ARG A 295 -4.98 5.61 -1.78
CA ARG A 295 -4.13 5.27 -0.66
C ARG A 295 -2.70 5.77 -0.86
N ARG A 296 -2.11 5.58 -2.04
CA ARG A 296 -0.78 6.14 -2.38
C ARG A 296 -0.76 7.65 -2.25
N ALA A 297 -1.76 8.32 -2.81
CA ALA A 297 -1.93 9.77 -2.71
C ALA A 297 -1.91 10.24 -1.25
N GLN A 298 -2.61 9.53 -0.36
CA GLN A 298 -2.69 9.85 1.07
C GLN A 298 -1.40 9.53 1.83
N SER A 299 -0.77 8.39 1.56
CA SER A 299 0.50 7.98 2.17
C SER A 299 1.62 8.98 1.85
N ASN A 300 1.70 9.42 0.60
CA ASN A 300 2.76 10.30 0.11
C ASN A 300 2.69 11.72 0.70
N ARG A 301 1.50 12.18 1.14
CA ARG A 301 1.34 13.54 1.65
C ARG A 301 1.19 13.59 3.17
N ARG A 302 0.41 12.67 3.78
CA ARG A 302 -0.15 12.94 5.13
C ARG A 302 -0.29 11.74 6.07
N GLY A 303 0.12 10.53 5.68
CA GLY A 303 0.21 9.39 6.60
C GLY A 303 -1.08 8.60 6.85
N GLY A 304 -2.11 8.72 5.99
CA GLY A 304 -3.11 7.67 5.76
C GLY A 304 -4.30 7.50 6.72
N TRP A 305 -4.39 8.24 7.83
CA TRP A 305 -5.42 7.99 8.87
C TRP A 305 -6.84 8.46 8.56
N ASP A 306 -7.05 9.18 7.45
CA ASP A 306 -8.33 9.80 7.12
C ASP A 306 -9.14 8.98 6.08
N PHE A 307 -8.65 7.81 5.64
CA PHE A 307 -9.25 7.02 4.55
C PHE A 307 -10.09 5.83 5.02
N HIS A 308 -11.36 5.83 4.62
CA HIS A 308 -12.40 4.90 5.03
C HIS A 308 -13.33 4.58 3.85
N PHE A 309 -14.34 3.74 4.08
CA PHE A 309 -15.55 3.69 3.25
C PHE A 309 -16.77 4.12 4.08
N TRP A 310 -17.90 4.43 3.45
CA TRP A 310 -19.15 4.72 4.17
C TRP A 310 -20.17 3.65 3.85
N ALA A 311 -20.85 3.12 4.87
CA ALA A 311 -21.95 2.19 4.67
C ALA A 311 -23.01 2.26 5.77
N ASP A 312 -24.27 2.20 5.36
CA ASP A 312 -25.42 1.97 6.23
C ASP A 312 -26.06 0.59 5.96
N ARG A 313 -27.37 0.43 6.13
CA ARG A 313 -28.07 -0.85 5.85
C ARG A 313 -28.36 -1.09 4.37
N THR A 314 -28.40 -0.05 3.55
CA THR A 314 -28.93 -0.11 2.17
C THR A 314 -28.07 0.61 1.14
N ARG A 315 -27.07 1.38 1.58
CA ARG A 315 -26.24 2.27 0.77
C ARG A 315 -24.78 2.14 1.18
N GLU A 316 -23.91 2.38 0.21
CA GLU A 316 -22.47 2.36 0.36
C GLU A 316 -21.86 3.45 -0.51
N ALA A 317 -20.82 4.12 0.00
CA ALA A 317 -19.84 4.82 -0.81
C ALA A 317 -18.51 4.10 -0.62
N ASP A 318 -17.88 3.69 -1.72
CA ASP A 318 -16.66 2.88 -1.70
C ASP A 318 -15.54 3.57 -0.94
N PHE A 319 -15.49 4.90 -1.04
CA PHE A 319 -14.42 5.72 -0.47
C PHE A 319 -14.98 6.93 0.26
N LEU A 320 -14.40 7.21 1.42
CA LEU A 320 -14.66 8.38 2.23
C LEU A 320 -13.34 8.88 2.82
N LEU A 321 -13.02 10.15 2.57
CA LEU A 321 -12.02 10.88 3.34
C LEU A 321 -12.71 11.80 4.33
N HIS A 322 -12.27 11.75 5.59
CA HIS A 322 -12.81 12.63 6.62
C HIS A 322 -11.71 13.28 7.44
N ARG A 323 -11.69 14.62 7.45
CA ARG A 323 -10.70 15.41 8.19
C ARG A 323 -11.28 16.70 8.70
N ALA A 324 -11.08 16.99 9.99
CA ALA A 324 -11.49 18.25 10.62
C ALA A 324 -12.95 18.63 10.29
N GLY A 325 -13.86 17.64 10.31
CA GLY A 325 -15.28 17.84 10.00
C GLY A 325 -15.61 18.03 8.52
N THR A 326 -14.66 17.75 7.64
CA THR A 326 -14.79 17.88 6.18
C THR A 326 -14.77 16.50 5.54
N PHE A 327 -15.61 16.29 4.51
CA PHE A 327 -15.82 15.01 3.85
C PHE A 327 -15.58 15.07 2.35
N HIS A 328 -14.95 14.03 1.82
CA HIS A 328 -14.87 13.74 0.38
C HIS A 328 -15.43 12.32 0.19
N LEU A 329 -16.35 12.15 -0.75
CA LEU A 329 -17.01 10.87 -1.01
C LEU A 329 -16.73 10.41 -2.45
N GLY A 330 -16.49 9.13 -2.61
CA GLY A 330 -16.00 8.55 -3.85
C GLY A 330 -16.62 7.19 -4.13
N GLU A 331 -16.87 6.94 -5.40
CA GLU A 331 -17.39 5.66 -5.89
C GLU A 331 -16.58 5.22 -7.12
N ALA A 332 -16.21 3.96 -7.18
CA ALA A 332 -15.52 3.39 -8.33
C ALA A 332 -16.54 2.80 -9.30
N LYS A 333 -16.53 3.27 -10.56
CA LYS A 333 -17.41 2.75 -11.60
C LYS A 333 -16.61 2.26 -12.80
N TRP A 334 -16.78 0.98 -13.12
CA TRP A 334 -16.25 0.38 -14.35
C TRP A 334 -17.08 0.80 -15.56
N THR A 335 -16.93 2.06 -15.98
CA THR A 335 -17.63 2.67 -17.11
C THR A 335 -16.75 3.78 -17.70
N GLU A 336 -16.87 4.04 -19.01
CA GLU A 336 -16.21 5.17 -19.68
C GLU A 336 -17.08 6.44 -19.64
N HIS A 337 -18.38 6.26 -19.47
CA HIS A 337 -19.38 7.32 -19.52
C HIS A 337 -20.33 7.16 -18.33
N PRO A 338 -19.89 7.49 -17.11
CA PRO A 338 -20.83 7.56 -15.99
C PRO A 338 -21.95 8.56 -16.30
N ASP A 339 -23.13 8.31 -15.74
CA ASP A 339 -24.30 9.19 -15.87
C ASP A 339 -24.85 9.61 -14.49
N ALA A 340 -25.88 10.45 -14.47
CA ALA A 340 -26.46 11.00 -13.25
C ALA A 340 -26.99 9.91 -12.27
N ARG A 341 -27.32 8.70 -12.76
CA ARG A 341 -27.77 7.59 -11.91
C ARG A 341 -26.63 7.04 -11.08
N ASP A 342 -25.41 7.04 -11.62
CA ASP A 342 -24.21 6.61 -10.90
C ASP A 342 -23.91 7.52 -9.71
N ALA A 343 -24.27 8.81 -9.79
CA ALA A 343 -24.09 9.77 -8.72
C ALA A 343 -25.12 9.66 -7.58
N GLY A 344 -26.23 8.94 -7.79
CA GLY A 344 -27.38 8.96 -6.91
C GLY A 344 -27.10 8.48 -5.49
N ALA A 345 -26.19 7.50 -5.32
CA ALA A 345 -25.79 7.01 -3.99
C ALA A 345 -25.02 8.08 -3.22
N LEU A 346 -23.98 8.65 -3.83
CA LEU A 346 -23.17 9.72 -3.24
C LEU A 346 -24.00 10.93 -2.82
N LEU A 347 -24.90 11.41 -3.69
CA LEU A 347 -25.78 12.55 -3.40
C LEU A 347 -26.70 12.28 -2.20
N ARG A 348 -27.22 11.06 -2.07
CA ARG A 348 -28.05 10.67 -0.91
C ARG A 348 -27.24 10.60 0.38
N ILE A 349 -26.01 10.07 0.32
CA ILE A 349 -25.11 9.98 1.47
C ILE A 349 -24.68 11.38 1.92
N ALA A 350 -24.37 12.27 0.99
CA ALA A 350 -23.98 13.66 1.27
C ALA A 350 -25.03 14.40 2.11
N ARG A 351 -26.33 14.13 1.89
CA ARG A 351 -27.45 14.72 2.64
C ARG A 351 -27.54 14.25 4.10
N GLU A 352 -26.87 13.15 4.45
CA GLU A 352 -26.84 12.63 5.83
C GLU A 352 -25.67 13.15 6.64
N LEU A 353 -24.68 13.72 5.96
CA LEU A 353 -23.53 14.34 6.59
C LEU A 353 -23.89 15.78 7.02
N PRO A 354 -23.15 16.36 7.99
CA PRO A 354 -23.42 17.72 8.44
C PRO A 354 -23.50 18.72 7.28
N PRO A 355 -24.48 19.64 7.23
CA PRO A 355 -24.60 20.60 6.15
C PRO A 355 -23.31 21.40 5.91
N GLY A 356 -22.89 21.52 4.65
CA GLY A 356 -21.66 22.24 4.26
C GLY A 356 -20.35 21.50 4.59
N SER A 357 -20.40 20.27 5.09
CA SER A 357 -19.20 19.48 5.42
C SER A 357 -18.62 18.71 4.23
N VAL A 358 -19.45 18.38 3.23
CA VAL A 358 -19.01 17.67 2.02
C VAL A 358 -18.37 18.66 1.05
N ARG A 359 -17.16 18.37 0.58
CA ARG A 359 -16.39 19.23 -0.33
C ARG A 359 -16.30 18.70 -1.74
N SER A 360 -16.30 17.39 -1.91
CA SER A 360 -16.28 16.77 -3.23
C SER A 360 -17.02 15.45 -3.24
N LEU A 361 -17.70 15.21 -4.35
CA LEU A 361 -18.29 13.93 -4.73
C LEU A 361 -17.63 13.47 -6.04
N SER A 362 -17.06 12.27 -6.05
CA SER A 362 -16.22 11.79 -7.15
C SER A 362 -16.67 10.43 -7.65
N ILE A 363 -16.88 10.32 -8.96
CA ILE A 363 -17.04 9.03 -9.65
C ILE A 363 -15.72 8.70 -10.36
N PHE A 364 -14.97 7.75 -9.81
CA PHE A 364 -13.73 7.28 -10.40
C PHE A 364 -14.03 6.28 -11.52
N CYS A 365 -13.73 6.67 -12.75
CA CYS A 365 -14.18 5.98 -13.96
C CYS A 365 -13.09 5.93 -15.05
N ARG A 366 -13.41 5.31 -16.18
CA ARG A 366 -12.52 5.15 -17.34
C ARG A 366 -12.68 6.24 -18.41
N ALA A 367 -13.34 7.35 -18.08
CA ALA A 367 -13.48 8.45 -19.01
C ALA A 367 -12.09 8.95 -19.51
N PRO A 368 -11.99 9.50 -20.73
CA PRO A 368 -10.70 10.03 -21.21
C PRO A 368 -10.27 11.30 -20.47
N ASN A 369 -11.23 12.10 -19.98
CA ASN A 369 -11.01 13.36 -19.28
C ASN A 369 -11.98 13.52 -18.12
N ALA A 370 -11.62 14.33 -17.12
CA ALA A 370 -12.53 14.70 -16.04
C ALA A 370 -13.63 15.64 -16.54
N TYR A 371 -14.87 15.46 -16.08
CA TYR A 371 -16.00 16.32 -16.43
C TYR A 371 -17.05 16.35 -15.31
N PRO A 372 -17.86 17.43 -15.19
CA PRO A 372 -18.96 17.47 -14.24
C PRO A 372 -20.09 16.52 -14.68
N LEU A 373 -20.55 15.66 -13.78
CA LEU A 373 -21.74 14.81 -13.95
C LEU A 373 -23.01 15.51 -13.48
N ASP A 374 -22.88 16.31 -12.44
CA ASP A 374 -23.92 17.10 -11.77
C ASP A 374 -23.24 18.34 -11.16
N ASP A 375 -24.00 19.26 -10.56
CA ASP A 375 -23.49 20.48 -9.93
C ASP A 375 -22.47 20.17 -8.82
N ASP A 376 -22.66 19.05 -8.10
CA ASP A 376 -21.83 18.64 -6.96
C ASP A 376 -20.89 17.45 -7.27
N VAL A 377 -21.02 16.81 -8.44
CA VAL A 377 -20.41 15.49 -8.71
C VAL A 377 -19.54 15.53 -9.96
N ARG A 378 -18.32 14.99 -9.85
CA ARG A 378 -17.35 14.95 -10.96
C ARG A 378 -17.00 13.52 -11.35
N ALA A 379 -17.00 13.25 -12.66
CA ALA A 379 -16.33 12.10 -13.23
C ALA A 379 -14.83 12.35 -13.25
N ILE A 380 -14.04 11.43 -12.69
CA ILE A 380 -12.59 11.56 -12.54
C ILE A 380 -11.92 10.31 -13.12
N PRO A 381 -11.07 10.47 -14.16
CA PRO A 381 -10.20 9.39 -14.59
C PRO A 381 -8.91 9.33 -13.79
N LEU A 382 -8.33 8.13 -13.67
CA LEU A 382 -7.04 7.93 -13.02
C LEU A 382 -5.86 8.35 -13.92
N GLY A 383 -4.71 8.61 -13.32
CA GLY A 383 -3.45 8.87 -14.03
C GLY A 383 -3.20 10.32 -14.45
N GLN A 384 -4.06 11.26 -14.04
CA GLN A 384 -3.77 12.69 -14.14
C GLN A 384 -3.30 13.20 -12.76
N PRO A 385 -2.25 14.05 -12.66
CA PRO A 385 -1.73 14.56 -11.37
C PRO A 385 -2.80 15.24 -10.51
N GLU A 386 -3.76 15.91 -11.14
CA GLU A 386 -4.89 16.60 -10.51
C GLU A 386 -6.07 15.67 -10.17
N ALA A 387 -6.13 14.45 -10.71
CA ALA A 387 -7.28 13.55 -10.53
C ALA A 387 -7.60 13.28 -9.06
N LEU A 388 -6.56 13.20 -8.23
CA LEU A 388 -6.69 12.92 -6.80
C LEU A 388 -6.39 14.14 -5.93
N ALA A 389 -6.38 15.36 -6.48
CA ALA A 389 -6.01 16.56 -5.72
C ALA A 389 -6.91 16.78 -4.49
N ASP A 390 -8.23 16.59 -4.64
CA ASP A 390 -9.19 16.68 -3.53
C ASP A 390 -9.05 15.50 -2.53
N TRP A 391 -8.29 14.47 -2.91
CA TRP A 391 -8.13 13.22 -2.19
C TRP A 391 -6.76 13.10 -1.49
N THR A 392 -6.09 14.22 -1.21
CA THR A 392 -4.67 14.28 -0.76
C THR A 392 -4.35 15.28 0.37
#